data_AF-A0A7J2JRL5-F1
#
_entry.id   AF-A0A7J2JRL5-F1
#
_cell.length_a   1.000
_cell.length_b   1.000
_cell.length_c   1.000
_cell.angle_alpha   90.00
_cell.angle_beta   90.00
_cell.angle_gamma   90.00
#
_symmetry.space_group_name_H-M   'P 1'
#
loop_
_entity.id
_entity.type
_entity.pdbx_description
1 polymer ?
#
loop_
_entity_poly.entity_id
_entity_poly.type
_entity_poly.pdbx_seq_one_letter_code
_entity_poly.pdbx_strand_id
1 'polypeptide(L)'
;MRGKDSEGRGAVGPVTGLIPNWDEETIKEMLSEIGVRSVEELFRDVPEPALLREAPDIGEGGDEVAVETEAERILGRNLGAWNLRCFMGGGSWDHYVPALVDEVSGKQEFYTAYTPYQPEISQG
;
A
#
# COMPACT_ATOMS: atom_id res chain seq x y z
N MET A 1 -34.77 26.18 -1.57
CA MET A 1 -35.65 25.01 -1.74
C MET A 1 -35.42 24.44 -3.14
N ARG A 2 -35.22 23.11 -3.22
CA ARG A 2 -34.49 22.33 -4.25
C ARG A 2 -32.97 22.34 -3.96
N GLY A 3 -32.39 21.39 -3.22
CA GLY A 3 -32.81 20.02 -2.92
C GLY A 3 -32.63 19.17 -4.17
N LYS A 4 -31.69 18.21 -4.10
CA LYS A 4 -31.15 17.30 -5.13
C LYS A 4 -29.70 17.65 -5.54
N ASP A 5 -28.68 16.80 -5.44
CA ASP A 5 -28.60 15.39 -5.09
C ASP A 5 -27.23 15.13 -4.43
N SER A 6 -27.26 14.42 -3.32
CA SER A 6 -26.09 13.88 -2.61
C SER A 6 -25.60 12.59 -3.30
N GLU A 7 -25.32 12.69 -4.60
CA GLU A 7 -24.79 11.60 -5.41
C GLU A 7 -23.35 11.91 -5.78
N GLY A 8 -22.46 11.25 -5.06
CA GLY A 8 -21.02 11.40 -5.18
C GLY A 8 -20.33 10.88 -3.93
N ARG A 9 -20.80 9.75 -3.37
CA ARG A 9 -19.90 8.91 -2.61
C ARG A 9 -18.83 8.54 -3.63
N GLY A 10 -17.65 9.16 -3.54
CA GLY A 10 -16.48 8.75 -4.30
C GLY A 10 -16.28 7.29 -3.98
N ALA A 11 -16.79 6.43 -4.86
CA ALA A 11 -16.58 5.01 -4.78
C ALA A 11 -15.09 4.87 -5.03
N VAL A 12 -14.32 4.76 -3.95
CA VAL A 12 -13.00 4.14 -3.99
C VAL A 12 -13.26 2.84 -4.75
N GLY A 13 -12.72 2.73 -5.97
CA GLY A 13 -12.86 1.55 -6.78
C GLY A 13 -12.54 0.32 -5.93
N PRO A 14 -13.13 -0.84 -6.20
CA PRO A 14 -12.97 -2.00 -5.34
C PRO A 14 -11.47 -2.22 -5.07
N VAL A 15 -11.10 -2.34 -3.78
CA VAL A 15 -9.75 -2.69 -3.32
C VAL A 15 -9.51 -4.20 -3.60
N THR A 16 -9.88 -4.63 -4.80
CA THR A 16 -9.83 -6.00 -5.27
C THR A 16 -8.40 -6.31 -5.66
N GLY A 17 -7.65 -6.93 -4.74
CA GLY A 17 -6.28 -7.39 -4.96
C GLY A 17 -5.38 -7.30 -3.74
N LEU A 18 -5.61 -6.32 -2.86
CA LEU A 18 -4.79 -6.09 -1.67
C LEU A 18 -5.41 -6.63 -0.38
N ILE A 19 -6.74 -6.70 -0.30
CA ILE A 19 -7.45 -7.21 0.86
C ILE A 19 -8.09 -8.56 0.46
N PRO A 20 -7.53 -9.70 0.91
CA PRO A 20 -7.95 -11.02 0.42
C PRO A 20 -9.38 -11.40 0.83
N ASN A 21 -9.90 -10.85 1.93
CA ASN A 21 -11.21 -11.17 2.50
C ASN A 21 -12.25 -10.04 2.26
N TRP A 22 -12.06 -9.24 1.21
CA TRP A 22 -12.95 -8.12 0.88
C TRP A 22 -14.13 -8.57 0.00
N ASP A 23 -14.90 -9.51 0.52
CA ASP A 23 -16.15 -9.96 -0.08
C ASP A 23 -17.26 -9.99 0.98
N GLU A 24 -18.49 -9.72 0.54
CA GLU A 24 -19.64 -9.57 1.46
C GLU A 24 -19.94 -10.85 2.26
N GLU A 25 -19.67 -12.02 1.68
CA GLU A 25 -19.94 -13.31 2.31
C GLU A 25 -18.97 -13.57 3.45
N THR A 26 -17.65 -13.50 3.20
CA THR A 26 -16.61 -13.66 4.21
C THR A 26 -16.75 -12.62 5.33
N ILE A 27 -17.02 -11.36 4.99
CA ILE A 27 -17.25 -10.31 6.00
C ILE A 27 -18.44 -10.68 6.90
N LYS A 28 -19.57 -11.10 6.31
CA LYS A 28 -20.77 -11.46 7.06
C LYS A 28 -20.55 -12.68 7.96
N GLU A 29 -19.83 -13.70 7.49
CA GLU A 29 -19.47 -14.86 8.29
C GLU A 29 -18.61 -14.47 9.49
N MET A 30 -17.56 -13.68 9.26
CA MET A 30 -16.67 -13.20 10.33
C MET A 30 -17.43 -12.37 11.38
N LEU A 31 -18.31 -11.45 10.96
CA LEU A 31 -19.11 -10.63 11.89
C LEU A 31 -20.09 -11.48 12.72
N SER A 32 -20.71 -12.49 12.08
CA SER A 32 -21.62 -13.42 12.77
C SER A 32 -20.90 -14.25 13.82
N GLU A 33 -19.69 -14.75 13.52
CA GLU A 33 -18.91 -15.59 14.43
C GLU A 33 -18.49 -14.82 15.69
N ILE A 34 -18.07 -13.56 15.54
CA ILE A 34 -17.66 -12.71 16.67
C ILE A 34 -18.84 -11.98 17.34
N GLY A 35 -20.06 -12.15 16.84
CA GLY A 35 -21.30 -11.66 17.46
C GLY A 35 -21.55 -10.15 17.33
N VAL A 36 -21.00 -9.50 16.32
CA VAL A 36 -21.19 -8.06 16.03
C VAL A 36 -22.04 -7.86 14.78
N ARG A 37 -22.67 -6.69 14.66
CA ARG A 37 -23.65 -6.42 13.58
C ARG A 37 -23.06 -5.65 12.41
N SER A 38 -21.94 -4.98 12.61
CA SER A 38 -21.28 -4.18 11.57
C SER A 38 -19.79 -4.01 11.85
N VAL A 39 -19.04 -3.60 10.82
CA VAL A 39 -17.59 -3.32 10.94
C VAL A 39 -17.33 -2.17 11.91
N GLU A 40 -18.24 -1.19 12.00
CA GLU A 40 -18.12 -0.05 12.91
C GLU A 40 -18.13 -0.46 14.38
N GLU A 41 -18.84 -1.54 14.74
CA GLU A 41 -18.87 -2.06 16.12
C GLU A 41 -17.49 -2.55 16.59
N LEU A 42 -16.57 -2.91 15.66
CA LEU A 42 -15.18 -3.32 15.97
C LEU A 42 -14.34 -2.18 16.54
N PHE A 43 -14.74 -0.92 16.32
CA PHE A 43 -14.02 0.27 16.74
C PHE A 43 -14.57 0.90 18.03
N ARG A 44 -15.46 0.22 18.75
CA ARG A 44 -16.15 0.75 19.94
C ARG A 44 -15.22 1.21 21.08
N ASP A 45 -14.00 0.68 21.14
CA ASP A 45 -13.00 1.02 22.16
C ASP A 45 -12.21 2.30 21.79
N VAL A 46 -12.39 2.82 20.57
CA VAL A 46 -11.80 4.08 20.12
C VAL A 46 -12.73 5.24 20.53
N PRO A 47 -12.24 6.24 21.28
CA PRO A 47 -13.06 7.40 21.66
C PRO A 47 -13.60 8.15 20.44
N GLU A 48 -14.87 8.58 20.46
CA GLU A 48 -15.49 9.32 19.34
C GLU A 48 -14.66 10.53 18.85
N PRO A 49 -14.04 11.34 19.73
CA PRO A 49 -13.21 12.46 19.27
C PRO A 49 -11.95 12.06 18.48
N ALA A 50 -11.54 10.79 18.57
CA ALA A 50 -10.40 10.25 17.83
C ALA A 50 -10.81 9.65 16.46
N LEU A 51 -12.11 9.45 16.23
CA LEU A 51 -12.62 8.95 14.95
C LEU A 51 -12.75 10.11 13.95
N LEU A 52 -12.29 9.88 12.73
CA LEU A 52 -12.51 10.81 11.63
C LEU A 52 -13.98 10.78 11.23
N ARG A 53 -14.59 11.97 11.09
CA ARG A 53 -16.00 12.11 10.65
C ARG A 53 -16.16 11.97 9.15
N GLU A 54 -15.11 12.29 8.43
CA GLU A 54 -15.03 12.25 6.97
C GLU A 54 -13.67 11.64 6.61
N ALA A 55 -13.62 10.93 5.49
CA ALA A 55 -12.36 10.41 4.98
C ALA A 55 -11.39 11.58 4.69
N PRO A 56 -10.08 11.41 4.95
CA PRO A 56 -9.11 12.43 4.58
C PRO A 56 -9.10 12.61 3.05
N ASP A 57 -9.01 13.86 2.60
CA ASP A 57 -8.81 14.15 1.17
C ASP A 57 -7.37 13.78 0.78
N ILE A 58 -7.22 12.59 0.21
CA ILE A 58 -5.95 12.03 -0.28
C ILE A 58 -5.91 11.94 -1.81
N GLY A 59 -6.86 12.57 -2.49
CA GLY A 59 -7.05 12.47 -3.93
C GLY A 59 -7.78 11.20 -4.37
N GLU A 60 -7.97 11.06 -5.68
CA GLU A 60 -8.59 9.89 -6.29
C GLU A 60 -7.57 8.76 -6.45
N GLY A 61 -7.99 7.52 -6.16
CA GLY A 61 -7.19 6.34 -6.45
C GLY A 61 -7.14 6.03 -7.95
N GLY A 62 -6.08 5.34 -8.37
CA GLY A 62 -5.95 4.77 -9.71
C GLY A 62 -5.79 3.25 -9.66
N ASP A 63 -5.98 2.58 -10.79
CA ASP A 63 -5.52 1.21 -10.95
C ASP A 63 -3.98 1.13 -10.93
N GLU A 64 -3.45 -0.09 -10.83
CA GLU A 64 -2.01 -0.33 -10.72
C GLU A 64 -1.21 0.32 -11.86
N VAL A 65 -1.70 0.22 -13.09
CA VAL A 65 -1.04 0.76 -14.28
C VAL A 65 -1.05 2.29 -14.26
N ALA A 66 -2.16 2.90 -13.87
CA ALA A 66 -2.29 4.35 -13.76
C ALA A 66 -1.35 4.91 -12.69
N VAL A 67 -1.25 4.24 -11.54
CA VAL A 67 -0.35 4.63 -10.45
C VAL A 67 1.11 4.48 -10.86
N GLU A 68 1.48 3.37 -11.50
CA GLU A 68 2.83 3.14 -12.02
C GLU A 68 3.23 4.22 -13.04
N THR A 69 2.35 4.49 -14.02
CA THR A 69 2.59 5.51 -15.05
C THR A 69 2.79 6.91 -14.45
N GLU A 70 1.98 7.27 -13.45
CA GLU A 70 2.12 8.57 -12.78
C GLU A 70 3.42 8.66 -11.97
N ALA A 71 3.81 7.58 -11.30
CA ALA A 71 5.08 7.52 -10.58
C ALA A 71 6.27 7.69 -11.54
N GLU A 72 6.28 6.98 -12.68
CA GLU A 72 7.31 7.13 -13.71
C GLU A 72 7.37 8.55 -14.26
N ARG A 73 6.21 9.18 -14.53
CA ARG A 73 6.13 10.57 -15.00
C ARG A 73 6.75 11.55 -14.02
N ILE A 74 6.49 11.37 -12.71
CA ILE A 74 7.07 12.21 -11.66
C ILE A 74 8.59 12.00 -11.59
N LEU A 75 9.04 10.74 -11.57
CA LEU A 75 10.45 10.37 -11.47
C LEU A 75 11.26 10.81 -12.68
N GLY A 76 10.67 10.84 -13.88
CA GLY A 76 11.30 11.29 -15.13
C GLY A 76 11.73 12.76 -15.13
N ARG A 77 11.32 13.55 -14.12
CA ARG A 77 11.79 14.94 -13.92
C ARG A 77 13.19 15.01 -13.31
N ASN A 78 13.70 13.91 -12.76
CA ASN A 78 15.01 13.84 -12.12
C ASN A 78 16.12 13.54 -13.15
N LEU A 79 17.32 14.06 -12.88
CA LEU A 79 18.54 13.59 -13.56
C LEU A 79 19.18 12.50 -12.69
N GLY A 80 18.93 11.24 -13.04
CA GLY A 80 19.38 10.09 -12.26
C GLY A 80 20.82 9.66 -12.56
N ALA A 81 21.30 8.67 -11.80
CA ALA A 81 22.61 8.03 -12.02
C ALA A 81 22.75 7.39 -13.41
N TRP A 82 21.63 7.05 -14.06
CA TRP A 82 21.59 6.57 -15.44
C TRP A 82 21.79 7.68 -16.48
N ASN A 83 21.48 8.94 -16.13
CA ASN A 83 21.55 10.08 -17.04
C ASN A 83 22.86 10.89 -16.88
N LEU A 84 23.52 10.78 -15.74
CA LEU A 84 24.70 11.57 -15.39
C LEU A 84 25.77 10.72 -14.69
N ARG A 85 27.04 11.04 -14.91
CA ARG A 85 28.15 10.51 -14.10
C ARG A 85 28.43 11.46 -12.94
N CYS A 86 28.24 10.99 -11.72
CA CYS A 86 28.45 11.77 -10.51
C CYS A 86 29.84 11.49 -9.91
N PHE A 87 30.67 12.54 -9.80
CA PHE A 87 32.01 12.47 -9.21
C PHE A 87 32.13 13.23 -7.87
N MET A 88 31.01 13.65 -7.29
CA MET A 88 31.02 14.46 -6.05
C MET A 88 31.49 13.66 -4.82
N GLY A 89 31.41 12.33 -4.84
CA GLY A 89 31.81 11.48 -3.72
C GLY A 89 30.93 11.71 -2.48
N GLY A 90 31.56 11.77 -1.29
CA GLY A 90 30.84 12.02 -0.03
C GLY A 90 30.26 10.78 0.64
N GLY A 91 30.87 9.61 0.43
CA GLY A 91 30.40 8.33 0.97
C GLY A 91 29.44 7.57 0.04
N SER A 92 29.13 8.13 -1.13
CA SER A 92 28.40 7.45 -2.21
C SER A 92 29.15 7.64 -3.53
N TRP A 93 29.20 6.59 -4.34
CA TRP A 93 29.83 6.60 -5.66
C TRP A 93 29.16 5.59 -6.58
N ASP A 94 29.18 5.91 -7.87
CA ASP A 94 28.70 5.04 -8.93
C ASP A 94 29.56 3.77 -8.98
N HIS A 95 28.94 2.60 -8.99
CA HIS A 95 29.61 1.30 -9.05
C HIS A 95 28.77 0.29 -9.82
N TYR A 96 29.45 -0.73 -10.37
CA TYR A 96 28.79 -1.80 -11.08
C TYR A 96 27.98 -2.66 -10.11
N VAL A 97 26.66 -2.74 -10.33
CA VAL A 97 25.75 -3.68 -9.67
C VAL A 97 25.56 -4.88 -10.59
N PRO A 98 26.02 -6.09 -10.21
CA PRO A 98 25.82 -7.28 -11.02
C PRO A 98 24.33 -7.64 -11.14
N ALA A 99 23.92 -8.17 -12.31
CA ALA A 99 22.53 -8.58 -12.55
C ALA A 99 21.99 -9.62 -11.56
N LEU A 100 22.89 -10.40 -10.93
CA LEU A 100 22.52 -11.33 -9.85
C LEU A 100 21.91 -10.61 -8.63
N VAL A 101 22.29 -9.36 -8.37
CA VAL A 101 21.74 -8.59 -7.25
C VAL A 101 20.24 -8.36 -7.45
N ASP A 102 19.82 -7.97 -8.65
CA ASP A 102 18.41 -7.78 -8.99
C ASP A 102 17.64 -9.10 -8.84
N GLU A 103 18.20 -10.21 -9.35
CA GLU A 103 17.60 -11.55 -9.22
C GLU A 103 17.42 -11.99 -7.76
N VAL A 104 18.38 -11.70 -6.87
CA VAL A 104 18.27 -12.05 -5.45
C VAL A 104 17.30 -11.11 -4.73
N SER A 105 17.40 -9.80 -4.99
CA SER A 105 16.55 -8.79 -4.34
C SER A 105 15.08 -8.88 -4.76
N GLY A 106 14.78 -9.41 -5.94
CA GLY A 106 13.42 -9.64 -6.44
C GLY A 106 12.71 -10.86 -5.85
N LYS A 107 13.43 -11.73 -5.12
CA LYS A 107 12.86 -12.93 -4.49
C LYS A 107 12.09 -12.57 -3.22
N GLN A 108 10.81 -12.91 -3.19
CA GLN A 108 9.91 -12.64 -2.06
C GLN A 108 10.45 -13.20 -0.73
N GLU A 109 11.14 -14.32 -0.77
CA GLU A 109 11.72 -15.01 0.38
C GLU A 109 12.74 -14.16 1.13
N PHE A 110 13.39 -13.20 0.47
CA PHE A 110 14.43 -12.36 1.07
C PHE A 110 13.91 -11.03 1.62
N TYR A 111 12.82 -10.47 1.09
CA TYR A 111 12.33 -9.15 1.51
C TYR A 111 10.99 -9.16 2.25
N THR A 112 10.27 -10.28 2.27
CA THR A 112 9.01 -10.41 3.04
C THR A 112 9.24 -10.98 4.43
N ALA A 113 10.35 -11.69 4.66
CA ALA A 113 10.74 -12.16 5.98
C ALA A 113 11.07 -10.98 6.91
N TYR A 114 10.72 -11.11 8.19
CA TYR A 114 11.06 -10.12 9.20
C TYR A 114 12.30 -10.54 10.01
N THR A 115 12.47 -9.96 11.20
CA THR A 115 13.56 -10.32 12.10
C THR A 115 13.59 -11.84 12.36
N PRO A 116 14.75 -12.51 12.25
CA PRO A 116 14.85 -13.97 12.32
C PRO A 116 14.73 -14.49 13.77
N TYR A 117 13.55 -14.31 14.38
CA TYR A 117 13.25 -14.80 15.73
C TYR A 117 13.12 -16.33 15.81
N GLN A 118 12.93 -17.01 14.68
CA GLN A 118 12.79 -18.46 14.60
C GLN A 118 14.01 -19.04 13.88
N PRO A 119 15.12 -19.30 14.60
CA PRO A 119 16.37 -19.71 13.98
C PRO A 119 16.22 -21.00 13.17
N GLU A 120 15.36 -21.94 13.55
CA GLU A 120 15.14 -23.22 12.86
C GLU A 120 14.70 -23.06 11.40
N ILE A 121 14.08 -21.93 11.06
CA ILE A 121 13.54 -21.63 9.73
C ILE A 121 14.12 -20.33 9.14
N SER A 122 15.25 -19.86 9.66
CA SER A 122 15.87 -18.58 9.26
C SER A 122 17.40 -18.65 9.21
N GLN A 123 17.96 -19.81 8.85
CA GLN A 123 19.41 -20.03 8.72
C GLN A 123 20.02 -19.51 7.41
N GLY A 124 19.18 -18.99 6.50
CA GLY A 124 19.57 -18.51 5.18
C GLY A 124 20.51 -17.33 5.17
#